data_AF-A0ABD0ND12-F1
#
_entry.id   AF-A0ABD0ND12-F1
#
_cell.length_a   1.000
_cell.length_b   1.000
_cell.length_c   1.000
_cell.angle_alpha   90.00
_cell.angle_beta   90.00
_cell.angle_gamma   90.00
#
_symmetry.space_group_name_H-M   'P 1'
#
loop_
_entity.id
_entity.type
_entity.pdbx_description
1 polymer ?
#
loop_
_entity_poly.entity_id
_entity_poly.type
_entity_poly.pdbx_seq_one_letter_code
_entity_poly.pdbx_strand_id
1 'polypeptide(L)'
;MLRHKHVLVRTDNNATVAYINRQGGLRSRRMSQLARHLLLWSQTRLKSLRAVQIPRELNRAADQLSRQPTHPGERRLHPQTVQLIWSRFGEAQTDLFASPESSHRQLYYSLSEAPLGRDALAHSWPPGPKYASPPVSLLAQTLCKIREDGEQVLLVAPYWPTRTWFVDLTLLATAPPWKIPLRKDLLSQGMGTICGFWTGHGRPRRQVVNLQALPPEEADPALALLCPVRALRVYVDRTRSFRRSEQLFVCFGGQQKGNAVSKQRLAHWVVDAISLAYESQGEPCPLGVRAHSTRSVASSYALAHGASLADICRAAGWATPNTFARFYNLR
;
A
#
# COMPACT_ATOMS: atom_id res chain seq x y z
N MET A 1 4.06 -11.97 6.71
CA MET A 1 4.36 -10.62 6.17
C MET A 1 3.53 -9.46 6.78
N LEU A 2 2.38 -9.71 7.41
CA LEU A 2 1.56 -8.67 8.09
C LEU A 2 1.57 -8.75 9.63
N ARG A 3 2.30 -9.71 10.23
CA ARG A 3 2.31 -9.91 11.68
C ARG A 3 2.73 -8.64 12.44
N HIS A 4 1.98 -8.29 13.48
CA HIS A 4 2.17 -7.14 14.37
C HIS A 4 2.23 -5.77 13.65
N LYS A 5 1.52 -5.61 12.53
CA LYS A 5 1.41 -4.34 11.80
C LYS A 5 0.00 -3.74 11.92
N HIS A 6 -0.08 -2.42 11.79
CA HIS A 6 -1.34 -1.73 11.54
C HIS A 6 -1.68 -1.87 10.05
N VAL A 7 -2.83 -2.45 9.74
CA VAL A 7 -3.25 -2.73 8.37
C VAL A 7 -4.46 -1.87 8.02
N LEU A 8 -4.35 -1.17 6.89
CA LEU A 8 -5.42 -0.39 6.29
C LEU A 8 -5.83 -1.03 4.96
N VAL A 9 -7.05 -1.56 4.92
CA VAL A 9 -7.68 -2.11 3.72
C VAL A 9 -8.28 -0.96 2.92
N ARG A 10 -7.89 -0.83 1.65
CA ARG A 10 -8.48 0.14 0.72
C ARG A 10 -9.40 -0.64 -0.21
N THR A 11 -10.67 -0.28 -0.26
CA THR A 11 -11.68 -0.97 -1.07
C THR A 11 -12.68 0.06 -1.61
N ASP A 12 -13.23 -0.18 -2.79
CA ASP A 12 -14.33 0.61 -3.35
C ASP A 12 -15.71 0.19 -2.83
N ASN A 13 -15.80 -0.93 -2.11
CA ASN A 13 -17.05 -1.48 -1.60
C ASN A 13 -17.40 -0.90 -0.23
N ASN A 14 -18.41 -0.02 -0.20
CA ASN A 14 -18.88 0.63 1.03
C ASN A 14 -19.41 -0.33 2.09
N ALA A 15 -20.06 -1.42 1.70
CA ALA A 15 -20.49 -2.43 2.65
C ALA A 15 -19.27 -3.10 3.31
N THR A 16 -18.20 -3.38 2.55
CA THR A 16 -16.96 -3.94 3.09
C THR A 16 -16.29 -2.99 4.10
N VAL A 17 -16.24 -1.68 3.78
CA VAL A 17 -15.73 -0.66 4.71
C VAL A 17 -16.51 -0.65 6.02
N ALA A 18 -17.85 -0.65 5.92
CA ALA A 18 -18.72 -0.62 7.08
C ALA A 18 -18.55 -1.87 7.96
N TYR A 19 -18.55 -3.07 7.37
CA TYR A 19 -18.45 -4.32 8.13
C TYR A 19 -17.08 -4.50 8.80
N ILE A 20 -15.98 -4.06 8.16
CA ILE A 20 -14.65 -4.13 8.79
C ILE A 20 -14.54 -3.14 9.95
N ASN A 21 -14.96 -1.89 9.74
CA ASN A 21 -14.78 -0.83 10.76
C ASN A 21 -15.78 -0.95 11.92
N ARG A 22 -17.00 -1.43 11.66
CA ARG A 22 -18.04 -1.67 12.68
C ARG A 22 -17.99 -3.08 13.27
N GLN A 23 -17.00 -3.88 12.84
CA GLN A 23 -16.79 -5.23 13.33
C GLN A 23 -17.96 -6.19 13.08
N GLY A 24 -18.71 -5.98 11.99
CA GLY A 24 -19.91 -6.73 11.63
C GLY A 24 -21.05 -5.83 11.18
N GLY A 25 -22.23 -6.44 11.01
CA GLY A 25 -23.46 -5.74 10.65
C GLY A 25 -24.71 -6.60 10.87
N LEU A 26 -25.88 -5.99 10.79
CA LEU A 26 -27.16 -6.69 10.99
C LEU A 26 -27.87 -7.00 9.66
N ARG A 27 -27.40 -6.42 8.56
CA ARG A 27 -28.09 -6.48 7.25
C ARG A 27 -27.77 -7.72 6.42
N SER A 28 -26.69 -8.43 6.71
CA SER A 28 -26.28 -9.64 5.97
C SER A 28 -25.51 -10.61 6.87
N ARG A 29 -26.13 -11.76 7.13
CA ARG A 29 -25.53 -12.84 7.96
C ARG A 29 -24.21 -13.34 7.39
N ARG A 30 -24.14 -13.51 6.06
CA ARG A 30 -22.92 -13.97 5.36
C ARG A 30 -21.78 -12.95 5.50
N MET A 31 -22.06 -11.67 5.31
CA MET A 31 -21.04 -10.62 5.46
C MET A 31 -20.58 -10.48 6.92
N SER A 32 -21.48 -10.67 7.89
CA SER A 32 -21.11 -10.66 9.31
C SER A 32 -20.25 -11.86 9.69
N GLN A 33 -20.53 -13.05 9.14
CA GLN A 33 -19.69 -14.23 9.35
C GLN A 33 -18.28 -14.02 8.77
N LEU A 34 -18.18 -13.46 7.57
CA LEU A 34 -16.89 -13.15 6.94
C LEU A 34 -16.11 -12.09 7.72
N ALA A 35 -16.78 -11.01 8.15
CA ALA A 35 -16.17 -9.99 9.00
C ALA A 35 -15.67 -10.58 10.31
N ARG A 36 -16.45 -11.45 10.96
CA ARG A 36 -16.05 -12.15 12.19
C ARG A 36 -14.81 -13.01 11.99
N HIS A 37 -14.76 -13.83 10.94
CA HIS A 37 -13.58 -14.63 10.62
C HIS A 37 -12.34 -13.75 10.38
N LEU A 38 -12.49 -12.67 9.61
CA LEU A 38 -11.40 -11.73 9.35
C LEU A 38 -10.90 -11.07 10.64
N LEU A 39 -11.81 -10.68 11.54
CA LEU A 39 -11.47 -10.01 12.80
C LEU A 39 -10.75 -10.96 13.76
N LEU A 40 -11.27 -12.19 13.94
CA LEU A 40 -10.62 -13.21 14.78
C LEU A 40 -9.22 -13.57 14.26
N TRP A 41 -9.08 -13.72 12.93
CA TRP A 41 -7.78 -13.88 12.30
C TRP A 41 -6.86 -12.68 12.53
N SER A 42 -7.42 -11.46 12.46
CA SER A 42 -6.64 -10.22 12.62
C SER A 42 -6.20 -9.97 14.05
N GLN A 43 -7.00 -10.33 15.06
CA GLN A 43 -6.69 -10.10 16.48
C GLN A 43 -5.44 -10.85 16.91
N THR A 44 -5.27 -12.09 16.43
CA THR A 44 -4.10 -12.92 16.77
C THR A 44 -2.84 -12.54 15.99
N ARG A 45 -2.93 -11.64 14.99
CA ARG A 45 -1.87 -11.41 14.01
C ARG A 45 -1.53 -9.95 13.75
N LEU A 46 -2.43 -9.00 13.91
CA LEU A 46 -2.28 -7.59 13.52
C LEU A 46 -2.36 -6.68 14.75
N LYS A 47 -1.71 -5.51 14.69
CA LYS A 47 -1.88 -4.47 15.72
C LYS A 47 -3.19 -3.69 15.56
N SER A 48 -3.68 -3.54 14.34
CA SER A 48 -5.01 -3.01 14.06
C SER A 48 -5.42 -3.35 12.62
N LEU A 49 -6.73 -3.42 12.39
CA LEU A 49 -7.32 -3.55 11.06
C LEU A 49 -8.35 -2.43 10.88
N ARG A 50 -8.24 -1.65 9.82
CA ARG A 50 -9.25 -0.67 9.41
C ARG A 50 -9.46 -0.72 7.90
N ALA A 51 -10.63 -0.31 7.44
CA ALA A 51 -10.93 -0.14 6.03
C ALA A 51 -11.21 1.33 5.69
N VAL A 52 -10.87 1.74 4.47
CA VAL A 52 -11.21 3.05 3.92
C VAL A 52 -11.75 2.88 2.51
N GLN A 53 -12.78 3.66 2.19
CA GLN A 53 -13.32 3.71 0.84
C GLN A 53 -12.30 4.38 -0.09
N ILE A 54 -12.12 3.81 -1.27
CA ILE A 54 -11.42 4.47 -2.38
C ILE A 54 -12.36 4.57 -3.59
N PRO A 55 -12.29 5.65 -4.38
CA PRO A 55 -12.94 5.73 -5.69
C PRO A 55 -12.63 4.50 -6.56
N ARG A 56 -13.61 4.05 -7.35
CA ARG A 56 -13.50 2.84 -8.19
C ARG A 56 -12.37 2.95 -9.21
N GLU A 57 -12.08 4.18 -9.65
CA GLU A 57 -10.99 4.53 -10.57
C GLU A 57 -9.61 4.21 -9.98
N LEU A 58 -9.48 4.35 -8.65
CA LEU A 58 -8.26 4.05 -7.90
C LEU A 58 -8.21 2.59 -7.47
N ASN A 59 -9.38 1.97 -7.34
CA ASN A 59 -9.49 0.55 -7.21
C ASN A 59 -9.30 -0.16 -8.54
N ARG A 60 -9.20 0.54 -9.70
CA ARG A 60 -9.03 -0.09 -11.03
C ARG A 60 -7.92 -1.11 -11.06
N ALA A 61 -6.80 -0.90 -10.38
CA ALA A 61 -5.75 -1.91 -10.33
C ALA A 61 -6.22 -3.17 -9.56
N ALA A 62 -6.88 -3.03 -8.42
CA ALA A 62 -7.39 -4.18 -7.67
C ALA A 62 -8.64 -4.81 -8.31
N ASP A 63 -9.49 -4.00 -8.96
CA ASP A 63 -10.64 -4.41 -9.76
C ASP A 63 -10.18 -5.11 -11.04
N GLN A 64 -9.16 -4.62 -11.72
CA GLN A 64 -8.50 -5.32 -12.82
C GLN A 64 -7.86 -6.59 -12.28
N LEU A 65 -7.07 -6.56 -11.20
CA LEU A 65 -6.45 -7.76 -10.62
C LEU A 65 -7.45 -8.76 -10.02
N SER A 66 -8.71 -8.37 -9.75
CA SER A 66 -9.76 -9.24 -9.20
C SER A 66 -10.82 -9.66 -10.23
N ARG A 67 -11.04 -8.86 -11.29
CA ARG A 67 -11.95 -9.14 -12.41
C ARG A 67 -11.21 -9.72 -13.62
N GLN A 68 -9.93 -9.39 -13.81
CA GLN A 68 -9.07 -10.11 -14.73
C GLN A 68 -8.73 -11.43 -14.04
N PRO A 69 -8.97 -12.59 -14.69
CA PRO A 69 -8.10 -13.71 -14.46
C PRO A 69 -6.70 -13.16 -14.73
N THR A 70 -5.85 -13.06 -13.71
CA THR A 70 -4.45 -12.65 -13.85
C THR A 70 -3.92 -13.27 -15.13
N HIS A 71 -3.69 -12.49 -16.20
CA HIS A 71 -3.19 -13.06 -17.45
C HIS A 71 -1.89 -13.79 -17.08
N PRO A 72 -1.83 -15.12 -17.18
CA PRO A 72 -0.77 -15.91 -16.56
C PRO A 72 0.65 -15.62 -17.07
N GLY A 73 0.80 -14.82 -18.11
CA GLY A 73 2.08 -14.53 -18.76
C GLY A 73 2.71 -13.16 -18.45
N GLU A 74 2.11 -12.29 -17.64
CA GLU A 74 2.61 -10.91 -17.52
C GLU A 74 3.83 -10.72 -16.60
N ARG A 75 4.31 -11.74 -15.90
CA ARG A 75 5.50 -11.63 -15.03
C ARG A 75 6.73 -12.18 -15.73
N ARG A 76 7.40 -11.34 -16.53
CA ARG A 76 8.68 -11.71 -17.15
C ARG A 76 9.81 -11.51 -16.15
N LEU A 77 10.58 -12.56 -15.87
CA LEU A 77 11.88 -12.42 -15.22
C LEU A 77 12.85 -11.71 -16.17
N HIS A 78 13.65 -10.80 -15.62
CA HIS A 78 14.66 -10.10 -16.40
C HIS A 78 15.55 -11.10 -17.18
N PRO A 79 15.84 -10.89 -18.49
CA PRO A 79 16.59 -11.86 -19.30
C PRO A 79 17.92 -12.32 -18.69
N GLN A 80 18.71 -11.39 -18.14
CA GLN A 80 19.96 -11.73 -17.44
C GLN A 80 19.74 -12.62 -16.20
N THR A 81 18.61 -12.49 -15.50
CA THR A 81 18.27 -13.39 -14.39
C THR A 81 18.00 -14.80 -14.88
N VAL A 82 17.27 -14.90 -15.99
CA VAL A 82 16.98 -16.20 -16.61
C VAL A 82 18.26 -16.86 -17.14
N GLN A 83 19.18 -16.09 -17.71
CA GLN A 83 20.52 -16.58 -18.07
C GLN A 83 21.28 -17.13 -16.86
N LEU A 84 21.28 -16.44 -15.72
CA LEU A 84 21.90 -16.96 -14.49
C LEU A 84 21.26 -18.27 -14.01
N ILE A 85 19.94 -18.39 -14.16
CA ILE A 85 19.21 -19.62 -13.84
C ILE A 85 19.68 -20.76 -14.75
N TRP A 86 19.76 -20.52 -16.06
CA TRP A 86 20.21 -21.51 -17.03
C TRP A 86 21.66 -21.94 -16.84
N SER A 87 22.57 -21.00 -16.57
CA SER A 87 23.98 -21.33 -16.29
C SER A 87 24.14 -22.22 -15.04
N ARG A 88 23.18 -22.17 -14.11
CA ARG A 88 23.24 -22.91 -12.85
C ARG A 88 22.52 -24.26 -12.90
N PHE A 89 21.36 -24.32 -13.55
CA PHE A 89 20.46 -25.47 -13.49
C PHE A 89 20.23 -26.15 -14.84
N GLY A 90 20.85 -25.65 -15.90
CA GLY A 90 20.66 -26.11 -17.26
C GLY A 90 19.56 -25.34 -18.00
N GLU A 91 19.64 -25.39 -19.32
CA GLU A 91 18.69 -24.73 -20.21
C GLU A 91 17.39 -25.53 -20.32
N ALA A 92 16.27 -24.89 -19.96
CA ALA A 92 14.95 -25.45 -20.21
C ALA A 92 14.56 -25.33 -21.68
N GLN A 93 13.98 -26.38 -22.25
CA GLN A 93 13.47 -26.40 -23.62
C GLN A 93 12.07 -25.80 -23.70
N THR A 94 11.29 -25.93 -22.63
CA THR A 94 9.88 -25.52 -22.59
C THR A 94 9.62 -24.52 -21.46
N ASP A 95 8.92 -23.43 -21.79
CA ASP A 95 8.37 -22.49 -20.80
C ASP A 95 6.87 -22.77 -20.58
N LEU A 96 6.53 -23.22 -19.37
CA LEU A 96 5.16 -23.61 -19.03
C LEU A 96 4.23 -22.42 -18.77
N PHE A 97 4.77 -21.23 -18.49
CA PHE A 97 3.95 -20.06 -18.13
C PHE A 97 4.52 -18.79 -18.77
N ALA A 98 4.24 -18.60 -20.06
CA ALA A 98 4.71 -17.45 -20.82
C ALA A 98 3.60 -16.78 -21.63
N SER A 99 3.93 -15.62 -22.20
CA SER A 99 3.21 -14.96 -23.30
C SER A 99 4.17 -14.80 -24.49
N PRO A 100 3.68 -14.44 -25.70
CA PRO A 100 4.55 -14.16 -26.83
C PRO A 100 5.66 -13.13 -26.53
N GLU A 101 5.37 -12.16 -25.67
CA GLU A 101 6.27 -11.06 -25.30
C GLU A 101 7.18 -11.39 -24.10
N SER A 102 6.80 -12.38 -23.28
CA SER A 102 7.53 -12.79 -22.08
C SER A 102 8.29 -14.10 -22.23
N SER A 103 8.00 -14.88 -23.27
CA SER A 103 8.64 -16.16 -23.50
C SER A 103 10.14 -16.01 -23.64
N HIS A 104 10.87 -16.85 -22.90
CA HIS A 104 12.31 -17.01 -23.05
C HIS A 104 12.67 -18.13 -24.02
N ARG A 105 11.68 -18.84 -24.60
CA ARG A 105 11.86 -20.02 -25.48
C ARG A 105 10.90 -20.04 -26.68
N GLN A 106 11.25 -20.83 -27.70
CA GLN A 106 10.39 -21.02 -28.89
C GLN A 106 9.20 -21.94 -28.59
N LEU A 107 9.30 -22.83 -27.60
CA LEU A 107 8.25 -23.75 -27.18
C LEU A 107 7.68 -23.30 -25.82
N TYR A 108 6.42 -22.86 -25.81
CA TYR A 108 5.75 -22.40 -24.60
C TYR A 108 4.23 -22.59 -24.65
N TYR A 109 3.61 -22.56 -23.47
CA TYR A 109 2.17 -22.44 -23.28
C TYR A 109 1.80 -21.00 -22.88
N SER A 110 0.65 -20.52 -23.36
CA SER A 110 0.06 -19.23 -22.97
C SER A 110 -1.44 -19.38 -22.78
N LEU A 111 -2.12 -18.38 -22.21
CA LEU A 111 -3.59 -18.30 -22.34
C LEU A 111 -4.05 -17.71 -23.68
N SER A 112 -3.14 -17.04 -24.40
CA SER A 112 -3.31 -16.66 -25.80
C SER A 112 -2.86 -17.79 -26.72
N GLU A 113 -2.91 -17.58 -28.04
CA GLU A 113 -2.32 -18.55 -28.98
C GLU A 113 -0.82 -18.76 -28.68
N ALA A 114 -0.41 -20.03 -28.64
CA ALA A 114 0.93 -20.46 -28.29
C ALA A 114 1.24 -21.80 -28.97
N PRO A 115 2.52 -22.08 -29.28
CA PRO A 115 2.91 -23.24 -30.07
C PRO A 115 2.64 -24.59 -29.40
N LEU A 116 2.60 -24.66 -28.06
CA LEU A 116 2.29 -25.90 -27.34
C LEU A 116 0.82 -26.02 -26.91
N GLY A 117 0.02 -24.96 -27.08
CA GLY A 117 -1.39 -24.93 -26.73
C GLY A 117 -1.76 -23.88 -25.68
N ARG A 118 -3.07 -23.75 -25.46
CA ARG A 118 -3.63 -22.84 -24.46
C ARG A 118 -3.68 -23.52 -23.10
N ASP A 119 -3.18 -22.86 -22.06
CA ASP A 119 -3.13 -23.34 -20.67
C ASP A 119 -2.28 -24.62 -20.46
N ALA A 120 -1.11 -24.45 -19.85
CA ALA A 120 -0.20 -25.55 -19.54
C ALA A 120 -0.79 -26.60 -18.59
N LEU A 121 -1.69 -26.21 -17.68
CA LEU A 121 -2.23 -27.15 -16.68
C LEU A 121 -3.22 -28.15 -17.31
N ALA A 122 -3.81 -27.79 -18.45
CA ALA A 122 -4.77 -28.62 -19.17
C ALA A 122 -4.10 -29.66 -20.11
N HIS A 123 -2.78 -29.61 -20.28
CA HIS A 123 -2.06 -30.43 -21.26
C HIS A 123 -1.03 -31.34 -20.57
N SER A 124 -0.70 -32.47 -21.22
CA SER A 124 0.51 -33.21 -20.91
C SER A 124 1.73 -32.41 -21.36
N TRP A 125 2.75 -32.33 -20.53
CA TRP A 125 3.95 -31.56 -20.87
C TRP A 125 4.91 -32.38 -21.73
N PRO A 126 5.61 -31.75 -22.69
CA PRO A 126 6.57 -32.46 -23.51
C PRO A 126 7.73 -33.02 -22.67
N PRO A 127 8.39 -34.09 -23.16
CA PRO A 127 9.61 -34.60 -22.53
C PRO A 127 10.72 -33.56 -22.63
N GLY A 128 11.65 -33.60 -21.66
CA GLY A 128 12.79 -32.67 -21.59
C GLY A 128 12.70 -31.66 -20.44
N PRO A 129 13.72 -30.79 -20.31
CA PRO A 129 13.85 -29.84 -19.22
C PRO A 129 12.82 -28.71 -19.35
N LYS A 130 12.05 -28.51 -18.29
CA LYS A 130 10.93 -27.56 -18.24
C LYS A 130 11.21 -26.44 -17.25
N TYR A 131 10.76 -25.25 -17.57
CA TYR A 131 10.83 -24.09 -16.70
C TYR A 131 9.43 -23.54 -16.44
N ALA A 132 9.20 -23.08 -15.21
CA ALA A 132 7.93 -22.50 -14.82
C ALA A 132 8.14 -21.29 -13.89
N SER A 133 7.49 -20.18 -14.22
CA SER A 133 7.30 -19.04 -13.31
C SER A 133 5.81 -18.70 -13.21
N PRO A 134 5.00 -19.59 -12.61
CA PRO A 134 3.55 -19.46 -12.63
C PRO A 134 3.07 -18.23 -11.84
N PRO A 135 1.89 -17.68 -12.21
CA PRO A 135 1.16 -16.80 -11.33
C PRO A 135 0.96 -17.42 -9.95
N VAL A 136 1.00 -16.59 -8.91
CA VAL A 136 0.85 -17.06 -7.53
C VAL A 136 -0.47 -17.79 -7.29
N SER A 137 -1.52 -17.41 -8.03
CA SER A 137 -2.83 -18.08 -8.02
C SER A 137 -2.78 -19.52 -8.52
N LEU A 138 -1.88 -19.83 -9.46
CA LEU A 138 -1.76 -21.15 -10.08
C LEU A 138 -0.71 -22.05 -9.41
N LEU A 139 0.19 -21.51 -8.58
CA LEU A 139 1.27 -22.26 -7.92
C LEU A 139 0.79 -23.58 -7.27
N ALA A 140 -0.32 -23.56 -6.55
CA ALA A 140 -0.83 -24.77 -5.88
C ALA A 140 -1.23 -25.86 -6.89
N GLN A 141 -1.88 -25.47 -7.99
CA GLN A 141 -2.29 -26.41 -9.05
C GLN A 141 -1.07 -26.90 -9.85
N THR A 142 -0.10 -26.02 -10.12
CA THR A 142 1.17 -26.39 -10.75
C THR A 142 1.92 -27.44 -9.92
N LEU A 143 2.02 -27.24 -8.60
CA LEU A 143 2.66 -28.21 -7.71
C LEU A 143 1.89 -29.54 -7.64
N CYS A 144 0.56 -29.49 -7.67
CA CYS A 144 -0.29 -30.69 -7.71
C CYS A 144 0.01 -31.52 -8.97
N LYS A 145 0.01 -30.87 -10.13
CA LYS A 145 0.33 -31.50 -11.41
C LYS A 145 1.75 -32.04 -11.46
N ILE A 146 2.74 -31.29 -10.98
CA ILE A 146 4.13 -31.74 -10.86
C ILE A 146 4.21 -33.06 -10.07
N ARG A 147 3.48 -33.14 -8.95
CA ARG A 147 3.45 -34.34 -8.11
C ARG A 147 2.73 -35.50 -8.76
N GLU A 148 1.56 -35.26 -9.34
CA GLU A 148 0.68 -36.29 -9.91
C GLU A 148 1.27 -36.88 -11.18
N ASP A 149 1.85 -36.05 -12.04
CA ASP A 149 2.44 -36.48 -13.31
C ASP A 149 3.91 -36.90 -13.16
N GLY A 150 4.51 -36.76 -11.97
CA GLY A 150 5.91 -37.13 -11.70
C GLY A 150 6.92 -36.27 -12.46
N GLU A 151 6.59 -35.01 -12.71
CA GLU A 151 7.37 -34.12 -13.58
C GLU A 151 8.53 -33.45 -12.86
N GLN A 152 9.64 -33.24 -13.57
CA GLN A 152 10.75 -32.41 -13.08
C GLN A 152 10.73 -31.04 -13.75
N VAL A 153 10.64 -29.99 -12.94
CA VAL A 153 10.47 -28.61 -13.42
C VAL A 153 11.37 -27.65 -12.65
N LEU A 154 12.08 -26.80 -13.38
CA LEU A 154 12.79 -25.66 -12.84
C LEU A 154 11.78 -24.56 -12.48
N LEU A 155 11.32 -24.58 -11.23
CA LEU A 155 10.27 -23.70 -10.74
C LEU A 155 10.84 -22.44 -10.07
N VAL A 156 10.41 -21.27 -10.54
CA VAL A 156 10.63 -19.98 -9.85
C VAL A 156 9.36 -19.58 -9.12
N ALA A 157 9.48 -19.38 -7.80
CA ALA A 157 8.37 -19.01 -6.93
C ALA A 157 8.80 -17.97 -5.88
N PRO A 158 7.88 -17.15 -5.36
CA PRO A 158 8.19 -16.23 -4.27
C PRO A 158 8.47 -16.99 -2.96
N TYR A 159 9.47 -16.56 -2.19
CA TYR A 159 9.78 -17.16 -0.90
C TYR A 159 8.80 -16.70 0.20
N TRP A 160 7.67 -17.40 0.36
CA TRP A 160 6.63 -17.07 1.34
C TRP A 160 6.26 -18.24 2.26
N PRO A 161 7.03 -18.48 3.35
CA PRO A 161 6.84 -19.62 4.26
C PRO A 161 5.46 -19.71 4.93
N THR A 162 4.70 -18.61 4.95
CA THR A 162 3.37 -18.58 5.57
C THR A 162 2.22 -18.96 4.62
N ARG A 163 2.50 -19.36 3.38
CA ARG A 163 1.49 -19.77 2.40
C ARG A 163 1.30 -21.29 2.44
N THR A 164 0.07 -21.74 2.19
CA THR A 164 -0.31 -23.16 2.24
C THR A 164 0.51 -24.01 1.26
N TRP A 165 0.70 -23.54 0.02
CA TRP A 165 1.48 -24.21 -1.02
C TRP A 165 2.99 -24.26 -0.75
N PHE A 166 3.51 -23.53 0.25
CA PHE A 166 4.95 -23.49 0.51
C PHE A 166 5.47 -24.81 1.08
N VAL A 167 4.62 -25.53 1.81
CA VAL A 167 4.96 -26.85 2.35
C VAL A 167 5.16 -27.84 1.20
N ASP A 168 4.21 -27.90 0.26
CA ASP A 168 4.32 -28.76 -0.93
C ASP A 168 5.55 -28.43 -1.77
N LEU A 169 5.86 -27.14 -1.95
CA LEU A 169 7.07 -26.70 -2.64
C LEU A 169 8.33 -27.23 -1.97
N THR A 170 8.39 -27.22 -0.62
CA THR A 170 9.54 -27.70 0.14
C THR A 170 9.68 -29.23 0.05
N LEU A 171 8.55 -29.95 0.03
CA LEU A 171 8.53 -31.42 -0.10
C LEU A 171 8.92 -31.90 -1.49
N LEU A 172 8.54 -31.14 -2.53
CA LEU A 172 8.85 -31.46 -3.93
C LEU A 172 10.24 -30.98 -4.37
N ALA A 173 10.92 -30.15 -3.57
CA ALA A 173 12.23 -29.64 -3.90
C ALA A 173 13.28 -30.77 -3.90
N THR A 174 13.87 -31.05 -5.06
CA THR A 174 14.93 -32.04 -5.22
C THR A 174 16.32 -31.51 -4.83
N ALA A 175 16.44 -30.20 -4.61
CA ALA A 175 17.66 -29.52 -4.19
C ALA A 175 17.34 -28.28 -3.33
N PRO A 176 18.31 -27.76 -2.55
CA PRO A 176 18.12 -26.52 -1.79
C PRO A 176 17.71 -25.36 -2.70
N PRO A 177 16.66 -24.59 -2.36
CA PRO A 177 16.18 -23.50 -3.19
C PRO A 177 17.25 -22.40 -3.30
N TRP A 178 17.58 -22.02 -4.53
CA TRP A 178 18.53 -20.95 -4.78
C TRP A 178 17.86 -19.58 -4.74
N LYS A 179 18.40 -18.68 -3.93
CA LYS A 179 17.92 -17.31 -3.83
C LYS A 179 18.46 -16.49 -4.99
N ILE A 180 17.58 -16.09 -5.89
CA ILE A 180 17.90 -15.22 -7.02
C ILE A 180 18.44 -13.86 -6.50
N PRO A 181 19.58 -13.36 -7.02
CA PRO A 181 20.10 -12.05 -6.66
C PRO A 181 19.08 -10.93 -6.89
N LEU A 182 18.98 -10.02 -5.92
CA LEU A 182 18.03 -8.91 -5.99
C LEU A 182 18.47 -7.90 -7.04
N ARG A 183 17.53 -7.52 -7.92
CA ARG A 183 17.69 -6.46 -8.91
C ARG A 183 16.50 -5.51 -8.85
N LYS A 184 16.72 -4.24 -9.24
CA LYS A 184 15.65 -3.22 -9.27
C LYS A 184 14.59 -3.51 -10.35
N ASP A 185 14.97 -4.25 -11.38
CA ASP A 185 14.22 -4.58 -12.59
C ASP A 185 13.93 -6.08 -12.70
N LEU A 186 13.99 -6.82 -11.59
CA LEU A 186 13.88 -8.29 -11.56
C LEU A 186 12.63 -8.84 -12.27
N LEU A 187 11.52 -8.10 -12.18
CA LEU A 187 10.24 -8.41 -12.82
C LEU A 187 9.73 -7.19 -13.59
N SER A 188 9.33 -7.42 -14.84
CA SER A 188 8.57 -6.45 -15.64
C SER A 188 7.14 -6.95 -15.86
N GLN A 189 6.15 -6.05 -15.80
CA GLN A 189 4.78 -6.32 -16.27
C GLN A 189 4.41 -5.26 -17.31
N GLY A 190 3.93 -5.68 -18.49
CA GLY A 190 3.40 -4.83 -19.56
C GLY A 190 4.31 -3.65 -19.96
N MET A 191 5.33 -3.86 -20.78
CA MET A 191 6.26 -2.84 -21.36
C MET A 191 6.82 -1.77 -20.40
N GLY A 192 6.60 -1.88 -19.09
CA GLY A 192 7.01 -0.94 -18.06
C GLY A 192 7.78 -1.65 -16.96
N THR A 193 8.93 -1.08 -16.60
CA THR A 193 9.74 -1.54 -15.48
C THR A 193 8.98 -1.32 -14.17
N ILE A 194 8.64 -2.39 -13.45
CA ILE A 194 8.13 -2.24 -12.08
C ILE A 194 9.31 -1.92 -11.18
N CYS A 195 9.46 -0.64 -10.84
CA CYS A 195 10.43 -0.20 -9.85
C CYS A 195 9.84 -0.34 -8.44
N GLY A 196 10.38 -1.29 -7.67
CA GLY A 196 10.51 -1.21 -6.21
C GLY A 196 9.24 -1.36 -5.36
N PHE A 197 9.00 -2.58 -4.87
CA PHE A 197 8.43 -2.77 -3.52
C PHE A 197 9.14 -3.91 -2.78
N TRP A 198 10.47 -3.82 -2.71
CA TRP A 198 11.24 -4.58 -1.74
C TRP A 198 12.36 -3.68 -1.19
N THR A 199 12.35 -3.54 0.16
CA THR A 199 13.32 -2.86 1.04
C THR A 199 13.10 -1.38 1.39
N GLY A 200 13.27 -1.09 2.68
CA GLY A 200 13.96 0.13 3.13
C GLY A 200 13.11 1.28 3.66
N HIS A 201 13.12 1.47 4.99
CA HIS A 201 12.73 2.71 5.64
C HIS A 201 13.50 3.92 5.07
N GLY A 202 12.81 4.85 4.42
CA GLY A 202 13.27 6.24 4.29
C GLY A 202 12.74 7.05 5.48
N ARG A 203 13.58 7.36 6.46
CA ARG A 203 13.27 8.43 7.43
C ARG A 203 13.26 9.76 6.66
N PRO A 204 12.28 10.66 6.86
CA PRO A 204 12.32 11.97 6.20
C PRO A 204 13.52 12.76 6.74
N ARG A 205 14.32 13.34 5.82
CA ARG A 205 15.42 14.25 6.12
C ARG A 205 14.90 15.42 6.98
N ARG A 206 15.69 15.86 7.97
CA ARG A 206 15.43 17.11 8.71
C ARG A 206 15.55 18.28 7.72
N GLN A 207 14.42 18.83 7.30
CA GLN A 207 14.38 20.04 6.49
C GLN A 207 14.12 21.22 7.43
N VAL A 208 15.01 22.20 7.44
CA VAL A 208 14.76 23.48 8.13
C VAL A 208 13.87 24.31 7.20
N VAL A 209 12.70 24.71 7.69
CA VAL A 209 11.74 25.53 6.95
C VAL A 209 11.60 26.86 7.68
N ASN A 210 11.92 27.96 7.00
CA ASN A 210 11.66 29.30 7.52
C ASN A 210 10.20 29.66 7.23
N LEU A 211 9.37 29.70 8.27
CA LEU A 211 7.98 30.13 8.17
C LEU A 211 7.92 31.65 8.32
N GLN A 212 7.51 32.35 7.27
CA GLN A 212 7.20 33.77 7.36
C GLN A 212 5.85 33.95 8.08
N ALA A 213 5.78 34.93 8.98
CA ALA A 213 4.51 35.30 9.59
C ALA A 213 3.61 35.92 8.51
N LEU A 214 2.30 35.64 8.60
CA LEU A 214 1.32 36.37 7.79
C LEU A 214 1.46 37.86 8.13
N PRO A 215 1.44 38.75 7.12
CA PRO A 215 1.48 40.18 7.37
C PRO A 215 0.38 40.54 8.37
N PRO A 216 0.62 41.50 9.28
CA PRO A 216 -0.48 42.12 9.99
C PRO A 216 -1.30 42.88 8.93
N GLU A 217 -2.32 42.26 8.35
CA GLU A 217 -3.27 43.03 7.54
C GLU A 217 -3.89 44.08 8.45
N GLU A 218 -3.76 45.36 8.07
CA GLU A 218 -4.24 46.51 8.84
C GLU A 218 -5.77 46.61 8.95
N ALA A 219 -6.53 45.61 8.45
CA ALA A 219 -7.98 45.69 8.33
C ALA A 219 -8.79 44.75 9.26
N ASP A 220 -8.20 43.72 9.88
CA ASP A 220 -8.99 42.83 10.78
C ASP A 220 -8.17 42.22 11.95
N PRO A 221 -8.40 42.67 13.20
CA PRO A 221 -7.82 42.09 14.41
C PRO A 221 -8.08 40.59 14.57
N ALA A 222 -9.18 40.06 14.03
CA ALA A 222 -9.50 38.63 14.09
C ALA A 222 -8.58 37.80 13.19
N LEU A 223 -8.23 38.30 12.00
CA LEU A 223 -7.28 37.65 11.10
C LEU A 223 -5.86 37.65 11.67
N ALA A 224 -5.51 38.66 12.48
CA ALA A 224 -4.21 38.71 13.14
C ALA A 224 -3.97 37.50 14.08
N LEU A 225 -5.03 36.96 14.68
CA LEU A 225 -5.01 35.77 15.56
C LEU A 225 -4.83 34.45 14.81
N LEU A 226 -5.13 34.41 13.50
CA LEU A 226 -5.04 33.20 12.69
C LEU A 226 -3.63 32.89 12.19
N CYS A 227 -2.64 33.74 12.51
CA CYS A 227 -1.28 33.52 12.07
C CYS A 227 -0.57 32.37 12.83
N PRO A 228 -0.17 31.30 12.14
CA PRO A 228 0.44 30.14 12.79
C PRO A 228 1.81 30.47 13.42
N VAL A 229 2.57 31.40 12.85
CA VAL A 229 3.87 31.82 13.42
C VAL A 229 3.68 32.58 14.74
N ARG A 230 2.71 33.50 14.80
CA ARG A 230 2.39 34.23 16.04
C ARG A 230 1.82 33.29 17.10
N ALA A 231 0.89 32.42 16.72
CA ALA A 231 0.32 31.42 17.62
C ALA A 231 1.40 30.51 18.22
N LEU A 232 2.35 30.05 17.40
CA LEU A 232 3.47 29.24 17.88
C LEU A 232 4.42 30.01 18.80
N ARG A 233 4.70 31.29 18.51
CA ARG A 233 5.54 32.12 19.40
C ARG A 233 4.89 32.27 20.78
N VAL A 234 3.60 32.64 20.82
CA VAL A 234 2.84 32.73 22.09
C VAL A 234 2.83 31.40 22.83
N TYR A 235 2.66 30.27 22.11
CA TYR A 235 2.71 28.95 22.72
C TYR A 235 4.09 28.62 23.31
N VAL A 236 5.17 28.91 22.58
CA VAL A 236 6.55 28.70 23.07
C VAL A 236 6.81 29.55 24.32
N ASP A 237 6.40 30.81 24.32
CA ASP A 237 6.57 31.73 25.45
C ASP A 237 5.80 31.24 26.68
N ARG A 238 4.52 30.86 26.52
CA ARG A 238 3.67 30.36 27.61
C ARG A 238 4.12 29.01 28.17
N THR A 239 4.80 28.20 27.36
CA THR A 239 5.31 26.88 27.80
C THR A 239 6.74 26.92 28.33
N ARG A 240 7.43 28.05 28.21
CA ARG A 240 8.86 28.20 28.51
C ARG A 240 9.23 27.77 29.92
N SER A 241 8.44 28.19 30.91
CA SER A 241 8.75 27.99 32.35
C SER A 241 8.68 26.54 32.81
N PHE A 242 8.00 25.65 32.07
CA PHE A 242 7.78 24.26 32.47
C PHE A 242 8.21 23.24 31.41
N ARG A 243 8.84 23.69 30.32
CA ARG A 243 9.30 22.83 29.23
C ARG A 243 10.42 21.88 29.72
N ARG A 244 10.29 20.59 29.38
CA ARG A 244 11.27 19.52 29.68
C ARG A 244 11.76 18.79 28.42
N SER A 245 11.41 19.32 27.24
CA SER A 245 11.65 18.69 25.94
C SER A 245 11.94 19.73 24.87
N GLU A 246 12.90 19.40 24.00
CA GLU A 246 13.30 20.16 22.81
C GLU A 246 12.28 20.08 21.65
N GLN A 247 11.26 19.22 21.76
CA GLN A 247 10.17 19.15 20.77
C GLN A 247 9.30 20.40 20.86
N LEU A 248 8.88 20.95 19.71
CA LEU A 248 8.06 22.18 19.66
C LEU A 248 6.84 22.12 20.60
N PHE A 249 6.07 21.04 20.55
CA PHE A 249 4.89 20.85 21.40
C PHE A 249 5.18 20.03 22.66
N VAL A 250 4.81 20.59 23.81
CA VAL A 250 4.86 19.95 25.14
C VAL A 250 3.49 19.92 25.81
N CYS A 251 3.24 18.89 26.61
CA CYS A 251 2.01 18.80 27.38
C CYS A 251 1.98 19.95 28.41
N PHE A 252 0.83 20.60 28.59
CA PHE A 252 0.68 21.77 29.47
C PHE A 252 -0.06 21.46 30.79
N GLY A 253 -0.57 20.24 30.96
CA GLY A 253 -1.33 19.83 32.14
C GLY A 253 -1.08 18.38 32.57
N GLY A 254 -1.47 18.08 33.81
CA GLY A 254 -1.33 16.77 34.44
C GLY A 254 0.13 16.35 34.69
N GLN A 255 0.31 15.07 35.00
CA GLN A 255 1.61 14.45 35.32
C GLN A 255 2.64 14.52 34.18
N GLN A 256 2.18 14.81 32.95
CA GLN A 256 3.04 14.89 31.76
C GLN A 256 3.46 16.33 31.42
N LYS A 257 3.13 17.31 32.27
CA LYS A 257 3.45 18.72 32.03
C LYS A 257 4.95 18.91 31.73
N GLY A 258 5.25 19.57 30.62
CA GLY A 258 6.60 19.81 30.13
C GLY A 258 7.17 18.75 29.19
N ASN A 259 6.61 17.53 29.18
CA ASN A 259 7.07 16.44 28.33
C ASN A 259 6.56 16.59 26.88
N ALA A 260 7.27 15.99 25.92
CA ALA A 260 6.88 16.00 24.51
C ALA A 260 5.46 15.47 24.29
N VAL A 261 4.70 16.14 23.41
CA VAL A 261 3.37 15.67 23.00
C VAL A 261 3.51 14.47 22.05
N SER A 262 2.72 13.42 22.30
CA SER A 262 2.64 12.27 21.38
C SER A 262 1.85 12.62 20.12
N LYS A 263 2.13 11.93 19.00
CA LYS A 263 1.40 12.13 17.73
C LYS A 263 -0.12 11.95 17.90
N GLN A 264 -0.54 11.01 18.74
CA GLN A 264 -1.95 10.76 19.02
C GLN A 264 -2.60 11.91 19.78
N ARG A 265 -1.92 12.42 20.82
CA ARG A 265 -2.44 13.56 21.60
C ARG A 265 -2.49 14.84 20.77
N LEU A 266 -1.49 15.09 19.94
CA LEU A 266 -1.51 16.22 18.99
C LEU A 266 -2.66 16.08 17.99
N ALA A 267 -2.91 14.87 17.49
CA ALA A 267 -4.05 14.62 16.60
C ALA A 267 -5.39 14.89 17.28
N HIS A 268 -5.55 14.53 18.56
CA HIS A 268 -6.74 14.88 19.32
C HIS A 268 -6.87 16.40 19.48
N TRP A 269 -5.81 17.12 19.87
CA TRP A 269 -5.84 18.58 19.98
C TRP A 269 -6.32 19.26 18.69
N VAL A 270 -5.92 18.76 17.52
CA VAL A 270 -6.38 19.29 16.24
C VAL A 270 -7.87 19.02 16.03
N VAL A 271 -8.36 17.82 16.35
CA VAL A 271 -9.78 17.48 16.21
C VAL A 271 -10.62 18.28 17.21
N ASP A 272 -10.18 18.38 18.46
CA ASP A 272 -10.86 19.14 19.52
C ASP A 272 -10.94 20.62 19.14
N ALA A 273 -9.86 21.20 18.60
CA ALA A 273 -9.86 22.58 18.13
C ALA A 273 -10.85 22.81 16.97
N ILE A 274 -10.98 21.85 16.05
CA ILE A 274 -11.98 21.92 14.98
C ILE A 274 -13.39 21.86 15.57
N SER A 275 -13.66 20.88 16.46
CA SER A 275 -14.97 20.76 17.10
C SER A 275 -15.37 22.02 17.85
N LEU A 276 -14.45 22.58 18.66
CA LEU A 276 -14.68 23.82 19.39
C LEU A 276 -14.96 25.01 18.45
N ALA A 277 -14.30 25.07 17.29
CA ALA A 277 -14.57 26.12 16.31
C ALA A 277 -16.00 26.01 15.76
N TYR A 278 -16.46 24.81 15.40
CA TYR A 278 -17.85 24.60 14.95
C TYR A 278 -18.87 24.89 16.05
N GLU A 279 -18.63 24.40 17.28
CA GLU A 279 -19.48 24.68 18.44
C GLU A 279 -19.60 26.18 18.73
N SER A 280 -18.49 26.92 18.62
CA SER A 280 -18.48 28.38 18.82
C SER A 280 -19.31 29.16 17.81
N GLN A 281 -19.56 28.57 16.63
CA GLN A 281 -20.40 29.13 15.58
C GLN A 281 -21.84 28.61 15.64
N GLY A 282 -22.17 27.76 16.62
CA GLY A 282 -23.49 27.11 16.71
C GLY A 282 -23.73 26.04 15.63
N GLU A 283 -22.69 25.61 14.93
CA GLU A 283 -22.79 24.66 13.82
C GLU A 283 -22.37 23.25 14.28
N PRO A 284 -23.00 22.18 13.76
CA PRO A 284 -22.62 20.82 14.10
C PRO A 284 -21.26 20.47 13.48
N CYS A 285 -20.33 19.99 14.32
CA CYS A 285 -19.04 19.51 13.85
C CYS A 285 -19.22 18.34 12.86
N PRO A 286 -18.52 18.34 11.71
CA PRO A 286 -18.66 17.28 10.72
C PRO A 286 -18.32 15.89 11.30
N LEU A 287 -19.15 14.90 10.98
CA LEU A 287 -18.94 13.54 11.45
C LEU A 287 -17.64 12.94 10.90
N GLY A 288 -16.79 12.44 11.79
CA GLY A 288 -15.57 11.72 11.42
C GLY A 288 -14.37 12.60 11.07
N VAL A 289 -14.33 13.86 11.53
CA VAL A 289 -13.14 14.73 11.47
C VAL A 289 -11.92 14.00 12.05
N ARG A 290 -10.81 14.05 11.32
CA ARG A 290 -9.51 13.53 11.77
C ARG A 290 -8.49 14.65 11.62
N ALA A 291 -7.41 14.59 12.39
CA ALA A 291 -6.31 15.54 12.23
C ALA A 291 -5.71 15.58 10.81
N HIS A 292 -5.82 14.50 10.03
CA HIS A 292 -5.39 14.49 8.63
C HIS A 292 -6.32 15.29 7.70
N SER A 293 -7.56 15.53 8.10
CA SER A 293 -8.56 16.28 7.31
C SER A 293 -8.16 17.74 7.11
N THR A 294 -7.41 18.35 8.04
CA THR A 294 -6.92 19.73 7.88
C THR A 294 -6.04 19.89 6.66
N ARG A 295 -5.17 18.90 6.40
CA ARG A 295 -4.31 18.88 5.21
C ARG A 295 -5.13 18.77 3.93
N SER A 296 -6.20 18.00 3.95
CA SER A 296 -7.15 17.85 2.85
C SER A 296 -7.81 19.20 2.53
N VAL A 297 -8.43 19.81 3.53
CA VAL A 297 -9.18 21.06 3.40
C VAL A 297 -8.25 22.19 2.96
N ALA A 298 -7.07 22.33 3.55
CA ALA A 298 -6.11 23.36 3.17
C ALA A 298 -5.66 23.24 1.70
N SER A 299 -5.41 22.01 1.24
CA SER A 299 -4.97 21.77 -0.15
C SER A 299 -6.12 22.04 -1.14
N SER A 300 -7.34 21.62 -0.83
CA SER A 300 -8.53 21.90 -1.65
C SER A 300 -8.86 23.39 -1.68
N TYR A 301 -8.77 24.08 -0.55
CA TYR A 301 -8.98 25.53 -0.46
C TYR A 301 -7.95 26.28 -1.30
N ALA A 302 -6.67 25.92 -1.21
CA ALA A 302 -5.61 26.54 -2.01
C ALA A 302 -5.85 26.36 -3.52
N LEU A 303 -6.27 25.17 -3.97
CA LEU A 303 -6.62 24.94 -5.38
C LEU A 303 -7.81 25.80 -5.81
N ALA A 304 -8.86 25.85 -4.99
CA ALA A 304 -10.06 26.63 -5.28
C ALA A 304 -9.77 28.14 -5.40
N HIS A 305 -8.70 28.62 -4.74
CA HIS A 305 -8.25 30.02 -4.78
C HIS A 305 -7.07 30.23 -5.74
N GLY A 306 -6.87 29.32 -6.70
CA GLY A 306 -5.95 29.53 -7.83
C GLY A 306 -4.50 29.14 -7.61
N ALA A 307 -4.15 28.49 -6.49
CA ALA A 307 -2.79 27.99 -6.29
C ALA A 307 -2.48 26.85 -7.27
N SER A 308 -1.27 26.84 -7.83
CA SER A 308 -0.87 25.81 -8.78
C SER A 308 -0.72 24.44 -8.10
N LEU A 309 -1.02 23.36 -8.84
CA LEU A 309 -0.82 21.99 -8.36
C LEU A 309 0.63 21.72 -7.95
N ALA A 310 1.59 22.31 -8.64
CA ALA A 310 3.00 22.18 -8.33
C ALA A 310 3.34 22.83 -6.98
N ASP A 311 2.80 24.01 -6.70
CA ASP A 311 3.01 24.72 -5.44
C ASP A 311 2.32 24.02 -4.27
N ILE A 312 1.09 23.52 -4.47
CA ILE A 312 0.37 22.71 -3.48
C ILE A 312 1.16 21.43 -3.16
N CYS A 313 1.66 20.73 -4.18
CA CYS A 313 2.47 19.52 -3.96
C CYS A 313 3.78 19.82 -3.23
N ARG A 314 4.44 20.93 -3.58
CA ARG A 314 5.65 21.39 -2.90
C ARG A 314 5.39 21.72 -1.43
N ALA A 315 4.34 22.49 -1.14
CA ALA A 315 3.96 22.90 0.22
C ALA A 315 3.49 21.72 1.08
N ALA A 316 2.77 20.76 0.49
CA ALA A 316 2.37 19.55 1.18
C ALA A 316 3.53 18.55 1.36
N GLY A 317 4.61 18.64 0.58
CA GLY A 317 5.69 17.65 0.57
C GLY A 317 5.28 16.36 -0.14
N TRP A 318 4.47 16.47 -1.19
CA TRP A 318 4.13 15.36 -2.09
C TRP A 318 5.12 15.29 -3.25
N ALA A 319 5.64 14.09 -3.50
CA ALA A 319 6.56 13.84 -4.61
C ALA A 319 5.88 13.89 -5.99
N THR A 320 4.55 13.75 -6.07
CA THR A 320 3.81 13.74 -7.33
C THR A 320 2.41 14.38 -7.22
N PRO A 321 1.92 15.03 -8.31
CA PRO A 321 0.57 15.59 -8.41
C PRO A 321 -0.55 14.57 -8.21
N ASN A 322 -0.28 13.29 -8.50
CA ASN A 322 -1.21 12.19 -8.31
C ASN A 322 -1.65 12.03 -6.86
N THR A 323 -0.87 12.48 -5.86
CA THR A 323 -1.32 12.42 -4.46
C THR A 323 -2.40 13.45 -4.16
N PHE A 324 -2.40 14.60 -4.85
CA PHE A 324 -3.43 15.62 -4.73
C PHE A 324 -4.69 15.24 -5.51
N ALA A 325 -4.55 14.86 -6.78
CA ALA A 325 -5.67 14.45 -7.64
C ALA A 325 -6.44 13.23 -7.10
N ARG A 326 -5.77 12.33 -6.37
CA ARG A 326 -6.34 11.10 -5.77
C ARG A 326 -7.27 11.34 -4.58
N PHE A 327 -7.17 12.49 -3.92
CA PHE A 327 -7.90 12.75 -2.66
C PHE A 327 -8.66 14.07 -2.62
N TYR A 328 -8.31 15.07 -3.45
CA TYR A 328 -8.69 16.47 -3.22
C TYR A 328 -9.20 17.22 -4.45
N ASN A 329 -9.23 16.57 -5.62
CA ASN A 329 -9.87 17.09 -6.84
C ASN A 329 -11.08 16.21 -7.19
N LEU A 330 -12.16 16.37 -6.43
CA LEU A 330 -13.47 15.84 -6.78
C LEU A 330 -14.33 17.06 -7.12
N ARG A 331 -14.61 17.23 -8.41
CA ARG A 331 -15.89 17.83 -8.81
C ARG A 331 -16.99 16.80 -8.56
#